data_AF-A0A2T7BHG3-F1
#
_entry.id   AF-A0A2T7BHG3-F1
#
_cell.length_a   1.000
_cell.length_b   1.000
_cell.length_c   1.000
_cell.angle_alpha   90.00
_cell.angle_beta   90.00
_cell.angle_gamma   90.00
#
_symmetry.space_group_name_H-M   'P 1'
#
loop_
_entity.id
_entity.type
_entity.pdbx_description
1 polymer ?
#
loop_
_entity_poly.entity_id
_entity_poly.type
_entity_poly.pdbx_seq_one_letter_code
_entity_poly.pdbx_strand_id
1 'polypeptide(L)'
;MTQLTPGECYRIGSGAISWLKEKLGNLDFIVKVVAVDHDKDRTAFKLQRIVGVLDENPQALGTVKYFVEGPLVKVQGAPETEGAANFRHESRFLNWVNEGLVTRYRTPKFAEN
;
A
#
# COMPACT_ATOMS: atom_id res chain seq x y z
N MET A 1 -13.66 5.83 -15.63
CA MET A 1 -12.60 6.05 -14.62
C MET A 1 -12.42 4.74 -13.89
N THR A 2 -11.19 4.27 -13.72
CA THR A 2 -10.92 3.05 -12.94
C THR A 2 -11.13 3.39 -11.47
N GLN A 3 -12.03 2.69 -10.77
CA GLN A 3 -12.26 2.83 -9.33
C GLN A 3 -11.64 1.66 -8.59
N LEU A 4 -11.18 1.89 -7.37
CA LEU A 4 -10.71 0.83 -6.50
C LEU A 4 -11.88 0.01 -5.99
N THR A 5 -11.75 -1.31 -5.98
CA THR A 5 -12.77 -2.19 -5.42
C THR A 5 -12.28 -2.83 -4.13
N PRO A 6 -13.06 -2.83 -3.03
CA PRO A 6 -12.73 -3.59 -1.83
C PRO A 6 -12.44 -5.07 -2.17
N GLY A 7 -11.38 -5.60 -1.59
CA GLY A 7 -10.91 -6.96 -1.87
C GLY A 7 -9.80 -7.06 -2.91
N GLU A 8 -9.59 -6.03 -3.74
CA GLU A 8 -8.49 -6.01 -4.70
C GLU A 8 -7.13 -5.94 -4.01
N CYS A 9 -6.17 -6.67 -4.58
CA CYS A 9 -4.79 -6.62 -4.13
C CYS A 9 -3.92 -5.87 -5.14
N TYR A 10 -2.91 -5.18 -4.63
CA TYR A 10 -1.95 -4.41 -5.41
C TYR A 10 -0.53 -4.71 -4.92
N ARG A 11 0.39 -4.91 -5.86
CA ARG A 11 1.83 -5.05 -5.60
C ARG A 11 2.48 -3.68 -5.78
N ILE A 12 3.30 -3.31 -4.80
CA ILE A 12 3.97 -2.01 -4.72
C ILE A 12 5.44 -2.28 -4.45
N GLY A 13 6.30 -1.66 -5.26
CA GLY A 13 7.74 -1.65 -4.98
C GLY A 13 8.11 -0.46 -4.10
N SER A 14 9.05 -0.63 -3.17
CA SER A 14 9.59 0.48 -2.38
C SER A 14 10.23 1.57 -3.24
N GLY A 15 10.57 1.27 -4.50
CA GLY A 15 10.96 2.27 -5.49
C GLY A 15 9.95 3.39 -5.69
N ALA A 16 8.66 3.14 -5.49
CA ALA A 16 7.60 4.14 -5.54
C ALA A 16 7.55 5.05 -4.30
N ILE A 17 8.30 4.70 -3.24
CA ILE A 17 8.23 5.32 -1.92
C ILE A 17 9.66 5.53 -1.42
N SER A 18 10.26 6.68 -1.75
CA SER A 18 11.67 7.01 -1.45
C SER A 18 12.06 6.69 0.00
N TRP A 19 11.23 7.07 0.97
CA TRP A 19 11.47 6.80 2.38
C TRP A 19 11.56 5.30 2.72
N LEU A 20 10.67 4.45 2.16
CA LEU A 20 10.74 3.01 2.36
C LEU A 20 12.00 2.43 1.70
N LYS A 21 12.36 2.92 0.52
CA LYS A 21 13.58 2.50 -0.18
C LYS A 21 14.84 2.84 0.61
N GLU A 22 14.92 4.03 1.19
CA GLU A 22 16.07 4.44 2.02
C GLU A 22 16.16 3.63 3.31
N LYS A 23 15.02 3.29 3.92
CA LYS A 23 14.96 2.54 5.20
C LYS A 23 15.23 1.05 5.05
N LEU A 24 14.67 0.42 4.02
CA LEU A 24 14.58 -1.04 3.90
C LEU A 24 15.20 -1.57 2.59
N GLY A 25 15.69 -0.69 1.72
CA GLY A 25 16.18 -1.06 0.41
C GLY A 25 15.06 -1.37 -0.59
N ASN A 26 15.43 -2.05 -1.68
CA ASN A 26 14.46 -2.53 -2.67
C ASN A 26 13.67 -3.69 -2.09
N LEU A 27 12.36 -3.50 -1.90
CA LEU A 27 11.43 -4.53 -1.47
C LEU A 27 10.12 -4.35 -2.21
N ASP A 28 9.41 -5.44 -2.42
CA ASP A 28 8.04 -5.40 -2.91
C ASP A 28 7.10 -5.82 -1.79
N PHE A 29 5.90 -5.27 -1.77
CA PHE A 29 4.88 -5.67 -0.83
C PHE A 29 3.50 -5.66 -1.47
N ILE A 30 2.61 -6.47 -0.92
CA ILE A 30 1.24 -6.63 -1.41
C ILE A 30 0.30 -6.02 -0.39
N VAL A 31 -0.54 -5.11 -0.85
CA VAL A 31 -1.61 -4.50 -0.06
C VAL A 31 -2.96 -4.96 -0.59
N LYS A 32 -3.96 -4.99 0.29
CA LYS A 32 -5.35 -5.28 -0.05
C LYS A 32 -6.22 -4.06 0.27
N VAL A 33 -7.08 -3.66 -0.67
CA VAL A 33 -8.11 -2.65 -0.44
C VAL A 33 -9.13 -3.23 0.55
N VAL A 34 -9.31 -2.58 1.69
CA VAL A 34 -10.26 -2.98 2.73
C VAL A 34 -11.56 -2.18 2.62
N ALA A 35 -11.44 -0.88 2.38
CA ALA A 35 -12.58 0.01 2.22
C ALA A 35 -12.24 1.15 1.25
N VAL A 36 -13.26 1.67 0.59
CA VAL A 36 -13.20 2.81 -0.32
C VAL A 36 -14.45 3.67 -0.08
N ASP A 37 -14.30 4.98 -0.07
CA ASP A 37 -15.38 5.97 -0.08
C ASP A 37 -15.08 6.90 -1.26
N HIS A 38 -15.70 6.59 -2.39
CA HIS A 38 -15.47 7.27 -3.67
C HIS A 38 -15.86 8.76 -3.62
N ASP A 39 -16.92 9.09 -2.89
CA ASP A 39 -17.43 10.46 -2.80
C ASP A 39 -16.50 11.35 -1.99
N LYS A 40 -15.84 10.79 -0.97
CA LYS A 40 -14.91 11.51 -0.10
C LYS A 40 -13.44 11.36 -0.50
N ASP A 41 -13.15 10.63 -1.58
CA ASP A 41 -11.80 10.27 -2.00
C ASP A 41 -10.99 9.67 -0.85
N ARG A 42 -11.55 8.63 -0.21
CA ARG A 42 -10.90 7.94 0.92
C ARG A 42 -10.73 6.46 0.68
N THR A 43 -9.61 5.94 1.15
CA THR A 43 -9.26 4.53 1.03
C THR A 43 -8.67 4.00 2.32
N ALA A 44 -8.86 2.71 2.55
CA ALA A 44 -8.19 1.97 3.61
C ALA A 44 -7.57 0.71 3.02
N PHE A 45 -6.29 0.48 3.33
CA PHE A 45 -5.53 -0.67 2.88
C PHE A 45 -5.05 -1.51 4.06
N LYS A 46 -4.76 -2.78 3.80
CA LYS A 46 -4.12 -3.70 4.73
C LYS A 46 -2.89 -4.32 4.09
N LEU A 47 -1.77 -4.39 4.82
CA LEU A 47 -0.62 -5.14 4.36
C LEU A 47 -0.96 -6.64 4.37
N GLN A 48 -0.84 -7.29 3.22
CA GLN A 48 -1.01 -8.75 3.11
C GLN A 48 0.30 -9.46 3.41
N ARG A 49 1.38 -9.05 2.73
CA ARG A 49 2.73 -9.59 2.92
C ARG A 49 3.77 -8.69 2.28
N ILE A 50 5.01 -8.82 2.73
CA ILE A 50 6.18 -8.40 1.97
C ILE A 50 6.55 -9.56 1.01
N VAL A 51 7.22 -9.24 -0.09
CA VAL A 51 7.68 -10.18 -1.11
C VAL A 51 9.20 -10.14 -1.14
N GLY A 52 9.82 -11.32 -1.04
CA GLY A 52 11.27 -11.48 -1.02
C GLY A 52 11.83 -11.69 0.39
N VAL A 53 13.14 -11.55 0.53
CA VAL A 53 13.93 -11.96 1.71
C VAL A 53 13.58 -11.26 3.03
N LEU A 54 12.81 -10.16 2.97
CA LEU A 54 12.38 -9.41 4.15
C LEU A 54 10.97 -9.78 4.61
N ASP A 55 10.34 -10.80 4.02
CA ASP A 55 8.95 -11.14 4.34
C ASP A 55 8.72 -11.71 5.73
N GLU A 56 9.74 -12.33 6.33
CA GLU A 56 9.73 -12.77 7.73
C GLU A 56 10.43 -11.80 8.68
N ASN A 57 10.97 -10.67 8.20
CA ASN A 57 11.66 -9.71 9.04
C ASN A 57 10.64 -8.86 9.85
N PRO A 58 10.57 -8.98 11.19
CA PRO A 58 9.53 -8.30 11.98
C PRO A 58 9.63 -6.77 11.92
N GLN A 59 10.84 -6.23 11.79
CA GLN A 59 11.08 -4.80 11.69
C GLN A 59 10.61 -4.26 10.32
N ALA A 60 10.89 -4.97 9.23
CA ALA A 60 10.41 -4.61 7.90
C ALA A 60 8.87 -4.70 7.85
N LEU A 61 8.29 -5.79 8.35
CA LEU A 61 6.83 -5.97 8.45
C LEU A 61 6.18 -4.85 9.25
N GLY A 62 6.70 -4.53 10.44
CA GLY A 62 6.18 -3.45 11.28
C GLY A 62 6.26 -2.09 10.59
N THR A 63 7.37 -1.81 9.90
CA THR A 63 7.59 -0.55 9.18
C THR A 63 6.63 -0.39 8.00
N VAL A 64 6.50 -1.41 7.14
CA VAL A 64 5.59 -1.38 5.99
C VAL A 64 4.13 -1.36 6.45
N LYS A 65 3.80 -2.14 7.49
CA LYS A 65 2.46 -2.16 8.07
C LYS A 65 2.07 -0.80 8.61
N TYR A 66 2.95 -0.16 9.38
CA TYR A 66 2.72 1.20 9.87
C TYR A 66 2.54 2.21 8.73
N PHE A 67 3.24 2.02 7.61
CA PHE A 67 3.11 2.91 6.45
C PHE A 67 1.77 2.74 5.72
N VAL A 68 1.36 1.50 5.48
CA VAL A 68 0.16 1.14 4.70
C VAL A 68 -1.12 1.30 5.53
N GLU A 69 -1.08 0.84 6.79
CA GLU A 69 -2.24 0.77 7.69
C GLU A 69 -2.25 1.92 8.70
N GLY A 70 -1.22 2.77 8.67
CA GLY A 70 -0.94 3.77 9.70
C GLY A 70 -2.17 4.59 10.10
N PRO A 71 -2.27 4.97 11.39
CA PRO A 71 -3.47 5.57 11.94
C PRO A 71 -3.89 6.80 11.12
N LEU A 72 -5.20 6.94 10.89
CA LEU A 72 -5.83 8.18 10.42
C LEU A 72 -5.54 9.38 11.32
N VAL A 73 -5.01 9.12 12.52
CA VAL A 73 -4.65 10.12 13.51
C VAL A 73 -3.35 10.78 13.06
N LYS A 74 -3.46 12.02 12.58
CA LYS A 74 -2.35 12.98 12.56
C LYS A 74 -1.73 12.98 13.95
N VAL A 75 -0.54 12.41 14.10
CA VAL A 75 0.34 12.82 15.19
C VAL A 75 0.58 14.30 14.93
N GLN A 76 0.00 15.18 15.74
CA GLN A 76 0.20 16.63 15.61
C GLN A 76 1.71 16.89 15.58
N GLY A 77 2.21 17.41 14.45
CA GLY A 77 3.63 17.71 14.25
C GLY A 77 4.43 16.71 13.41
N ALA A 78 3.89 15.55 13.05
CA ALA A 78 4.55 14.67 12.08
C ALA A 78 4.13 15.06 10.65
N PRO A 79 5.07 15.38 9.73
CA PRO A 79 4.73 15.64 8.34
C PRO A 79 4.05 14.41 7.75
N GLU A 80 2.90 14.61 7.10
CA GLU A 80 2.30 13.57 6.28
C GLU A 80 3.29 13.24 5.16
N THR A 81 3.81 12.01 5.16
CA THR A 81 4.69 11.58 4.08
C THR A 81 3.84 11.39 2.82
N GLU A 82 4.38 11.80 1.66
CA GLU A 82 3.66 11.74 0.39
C GLU A 82 3.04 10.36 0.12
N GLY A 83 3.80 9.29 0.38
CA GLY A 83 3.28 7.94 0.19
C GLY A 83 2.21 7.52 1.19
N ALA A 84 2.14 8.09 2.41
CA ALA A 84 1.03 7.83 3.33
C ALA A 84 -0.27 8.50 2.84
N ALA A 85 -0.18 9.68 2.23
CA ALA A 85 -1.32 10.32 1.57
C ALA A 85 -1.84 9.47 0.39
N ASN A 86 -0.96 8.78 -0.32
CA ASN A 86 -1.33 7.91 -1.44
C ASN A 86 -2.11 6.67 -1.01
N PHE A 87 -2.01 6.22 0.24
CA PHE A 87 -2.86 5.15 0.79
C PHE A 87 -4.17 5.67 1.40
N ARG A 88 -4.30 6.98 1.62
CA ARG A 88 -5.49 7.61 2.20
C ARG A 88 -6.49 8.08 1.16
N HIS A 89 -6.02 8.44 -0.03
CA HIS A 89 -6.82 9.01 -1.11
C HIS A 89 -6.86 8.08 -2.33
N GLU A 90 -8.07 7.80 -2.83
CA GLU A 90 -8.28 6.93 -3.98
C GLU A 90 -7.62 7.51 -5.24
N SER A 91 -7.85 8.80 -5.49
CA SER A 91 -7.32 9.53 -6.64
C SER A 91 -5.80 9.45 -6.72
N ARG A 92 -5.12 9.60 -5.58
CA ARG A 92 -3.66 9.52 -5.48
C ARG A 92 -3.16 8.09 -5.68
N PHE A 93 -3.81 7.11 -5.09
CA PHE A 93 -3.45 5.71 -5.31
C PHE A 93 -3.61 5.32 -6.78
N LEU A 94 -4.70 5.76 -7.42
CA LEU A 94 -4.94 5.50 -8.84
C LEU A 94 -3.92 6.20 -9.75
N ASN A 95 -3.41 7.38 -9.37
CA ASN A 95 -2.29 8.01 -10.08
C ASN A 95 -1.05 7.11 -10.05
N TRP A 96 -0.70 6.55 -8.89
CA TRP A 96 0.37 5.55 -8.77
C TRP A 96 0.15 4.31 -9.66
N VAL A 97 -1.09 3.85 -9.79
CA VAL A 97 -1.43 2.75 -10.72
C VAL A 97 -1.21 3.18 -12.17
N ASN A 98 -1.66 4.38 -12.55
CA ASN A 98 -1.53 4.91 -13.91
C ASN A 98 -0.07 5.21 -14.30
N GLU A 99 0.76 5.61 -13.35
CA GLU A 99 2.21 5.82 -13.52
C GLU A 99 3.01 4.50 -13.59
N GLY A 100 2.35 3.36 -13.36
CA GLY A 100 3.00 2.04 -13.35
C GLY A 100 3.84 1.77 -12.10
N LEU A 101 3.73 2.61 -11.06
CA LEU A 101 4.39 2.43 -9.77
C LEU A 101 3.73 1.34 -8.92
N VAL A 102 2.45 1.08 -9.20
CA VAL A 102 1.62 0.08 -8.54
C VAL A 102 0.96 -0.82 -9.57
N THR A 103 1.05 -2.13 -9.38
CA THR A 103 0.44 -3.10 -10.30
C THR A 103 -0.65 -3.89 -9.59
N ARG A 104 -1.80 -4.07 -10.23
CA ARG A 104 -2.88 -4.92 -9.72
C ARG A 104 -2.36 -6.35 -9.55
N TYR A 105 -2.42 -6.87 -8.33
CA TYR A 105 -1.99 -8.21 -7.99
C TYR A 105 -3.21 -9.13 -7.99
N ARG A 106 -3.35 -9.93 -9.05
CA ARG A 106 -4.26 -11.07 -9.00
C ARG A 106 -3.55 -12.14 -8.18
N THR A 107 -4.01 -12.39 -6.96
CA THR A 107 -3.67 -13.63 -6.27
C THR A 107 -3.93 -14.77 -7.27
N PRO A 108 -2.97 -15.66 -7.55
CA PRO A 108 -3.33 -16.89 -8.25
C PRO A 108 -4.48 -17.50 -7.46
N LYS A 109 -5.57 -17.86 -8.14
CA LYS A 109 -6.60 -18.69 -7.55
C LYS A 109 -5.86 -19.93 -7.05
N PHE A 110 -5.58 -20.00 -5.76
CA PHE A 110 -5.42 -21.30 -5.14
C PHE A 110 -6.77 -21.95 -5.37
N ALA A 111 -6.78 -22.93 -6.27
CA ALA A 111 -7.91 -23.81 -6.44
C ALA A 111 -8.25 -24.32 -5.03
N GLU A 112 -9.42 -23.90 -4.54
CA GLU A 112 -10.09 -24.63 -3.47
C GLU A 112 -10.31 -26.04 -4.03
N ASN A 113 -9.46 -26.97 -3.62
CA ASN A 113 -9.64 -28.41 -3.81
C ASN A 113 -10.43 -28.95 -2.62
#